data_AF-A0A9N9CKG6-F1
#
_entry.id   AF-A0A9N9CKG6-F1
#
_cell.length_a   1.000
_cell.length_b   1.000
_cell.length_c   1.000
_cell.angle_alpha   90.00
_cell.angle_beta   90.00
_cell.angle_gamma   90.00
#
_symmetry.space_group_name_H-M   'P 1'
#
loop_
_entity.id
_entity.type
_entity.pdbx_description
1 polymer ?
#
loop_
_entity_poly.entity_id
_entity_poly.type
_entity_poly.pdbx_seq_one_letter_code
_entity_poly.pdbx_strand_id
1 'polypeptide(L)'
;MLFKKSSMLIALLLLLTITSLSNIPTTNAQCYSHNPLKISDKTPVNCAVVNERSFEKRQTLTQPNSTQMFQITFTCGISNKSLCTKVNNAFTMAGMIITATLKLTSPITVNATFINFCNSMGDCGTNTGFLTLAPARTMPMVDLDGKQRFYPQALVKQFGYSTHHTYGPFDITALFNS
;
A
#
# COMPACT_ATOMS: atom_id res chain seq x y z
N MET A 1 -64.20 8.23 16.74
CA MET A 1 -63.25 8.44 15.63
C MET A 1 -61.81 8.79 16.05
N LEU A 2 -61.51 9.09 17.32
CA LEU A 2 -60.13 9.45 17.76
C LEU A 2 -59.14 8.27 17.82
N PHE A 3 -59.57 7.05 18.16
CA PHE A 3 -58.67 5.89 18.28
C PHE A 3 -58.01 5.45 16.96
N LYS A 4 -58.65 5.70 15.81
CA LYS A 4 -58.13 5.28 14.49
C LYS A 4 -56.97 6.15 14.00
N LYS A 5 -56.91 7.43 14.42
CA LYS A 5 -55.81 8.36 14.10
C LYS A 5 -54.52 8.04 14.87
N SER A 6 -54.64 7.64 16.14
CA SER A 6 -53.48 7.28 16.98
C SER A 6 -52.77 6.02 16.46
N SER A 7 -53.55 4.99 16.10
CA SER A 7 -53.00 3.76 15.51
C SER A 7 -52.30 4.01 14.16
N MET A 8 -52.82 4.93 13.34
CA MET A 8 -52.18 5.30 12.08
C MET A 8 -50.86 6.07 12.26
N LEU A 9 -50.78 6.96 13.27
CA LEU A 9 -49.53 7.66 13.59
C LEU A 9 -48.44 6.70 14.09
N ILE A 10 -48.80 5.74 14.93
CA ILE A 10 -47.85 4.74 15.45
C ILE A 10 -47.33 3.85 14.31
N ALA A 11 -48.21 3.42 13.40
CA ALA A 11 -47.81 2.66 12.22
C ALA A 11 -46.89 3.46 11.29
N LEU A 12 -47.16 4.76 11.10
CA LEU A 12 -46.33 5.63 10.27
C LEU A 12 -44.94 5.87 10.90
N LEU A 13 -44.88 6.07 12.22
CA LEU A 13 -43.62 6.19 12.98
C LEU A 13 -42.79 4.91 12.91
N LEU A 14 -43.42 3.73 12.99
CA LEU A 14 -42.75 2.44 12.84
C LEU A 14 -42.23 2.22 11.41
N LEU A 15 -42.96 2.64 10.37
CA LEU A 15 -42.45 2.57 8.98
C LEU A 15 -41.27 3.53 8.73
N LEU A 16 -41.27 4.71 9.35
CA LEU A 16 -40.18 5.68 9.24
C LEU A 16 -38.89 5.22 9.94
N THR A 17 -39.01 4.48 11.05
CA THR A 17 -37.84 3.89 11.73
C THR A 17 -37.27 2.70 10.95
N ILE A 18 -38.12 1.85 10.34
CA ILE A 18 -37.66 0.69 9.56
C ILE A 18 -36.96 1.11 8.26
N THR A 19 -37.38 2.22 7.62
CA THR A 19 -36.74 2.73 6.40
C THR A 19 -35.45 3.50 6.66
N SER A 20 -35.23 4.00 7.87
CA SER A 20 -33.96 4.67 8.25
C SER A 20 -32.86 3.69 8.66
N LEU A 21 -33.20 2.46 9.07
CA LEU A 21 -32.25 1.39 9.43
C LEU A 21 -31.65 0.62 8.23
N SER A 22 -32.24 0.74 7.04
CA SER A 22 -31.81 -0.03 5.85
C SER A 22 -30.73 0.66 5.00
N ASN A 23 -30.33 1.88 5.35
CA ASN A 23 -29.29 2.63 4.66
C ASN A 23 -28.01 2.76 5.50
N ILE A 24 -27.53 1.64 6.06
CA ILE A 24 -26.15 1.60 6.55
C ILE A 24 -25.27 1.52 5.29
N PRO A 25 -24.52 2.57 4.92
CA PRO A 25 -23.57 2.43 3.83
C PRO A 25 -22.60 1.32 4.23
N THR A 26 -22.58 0.23 3.46
CA THR A 26 -21.48 -0.71 3.50
C THR A 26 -20.24 0.10 3.17
N THR A 27 -19.44 0.42 4.19
CA THR A 27 -18.16 1.09 4.02
C THR A 27 -17.30 0.13 3.21
N ASN A 28 -17.24 0.34 1.89
CA ASN A 28 -16.24 -0.31 1.07
C ASN A 28 -14.88 0.05 1.68
N ALA A 29 -14.06 -0.97 1.95
CA ALA A 29 -12.71 -0.76 2.40
C ALA A 29 -11.99 0.22 1.46
N GLN A 30 -11.31 1.22 2.00
CA GLN A 30 -10.63 2.26 1.22
C GLN A 30 -9.12 2.07 1.35
N CYS A 31 -8.40 1.94 0.23
CA CYS A 31 -6.94 1.92 0.21
C CYS A 31 -6.42 3.36 -0.02
N TYR A 32 -5.17 3.64 0.35
CA TYR A 32 -4.54 4.92 0.09
C TYR A 32 -3.22 4.76 -0.65
N SER A 33 -3.02 5.57 -1.69
CA SER A 33 -1.73 5.80 -2.33
C SER A 33 -1.04 6.98 -1.68
N HIS A 34 0.29 6.93 -1.58
CA HIS A 34 1.09 8.01 -0.98
C HIS A 34 2.04 8.62 -1.98
N ASN A 35 2.27 9.92 -1.84
CA ASN A 35 3.32 10.63 -2.57
C ASN A 35 4.57 10.74 -1.66
N PRO A 36 5.73 10.21 -2.07
CA PRO A 36 6.97 10.31 -1.28
C PRO A 36 7.41 11.76 -1.00
N LEU A 37 7.04 12.73 -1.85
CA LEU A 37 7.35 14.16 -1.65
C LEU A 37 6.38 14.83 -0.65
N LYS A 38 5.23 14.22 -0.40
CA LYS A 38 4.17 14.75 0.48
C LYS A 38 3.55 13.60 1.26
N ILE A 39 4.27 13.11 2.26
CA ILE A 39 3.87 11.92 3.04
C ILE A 39 2.51 12.09 3.73
N SER A 40 2.11 13.32 4.06
CA SER A 40 0.80 13.62 4.63
C SER A 40 -0.34 13.49 3.61
N ASP A 41 -0.06 13.60 2.32
CA ASP A 41 -1.05 13.53 1.26
C ASP A 41 -1.42 12.08 0.97
N LYS A 42 -2.69 11.75 1.21
CA LYS A 42 -3.25 10.42 0.98
C LYS A 42 -4.28 10.49 -0.14
N THR A 43 -4.02 9.79 -1.23
CA THR A 43 -4.98 9.69 -2.34
C THR A 43 -5.80 8.42 -2.19
N PRO A 44 -7.14 8.50 -2.05
CA PRO A 44 -7.98 7.31 -2.00
C PRO A 44 -7.89 6.57 -3.34
N VAL A 45 -7.66 5.26 -3.30
CA VAL A 45 -7.61 4.38 -4.45
C VAL A 45 -8.50 3.15 -4.24
N ASN A 46 -9.01 2.57 -5.34
CA ASN A 46 -9.83 1.38 -5.28
C ASN A 46 -9.11 0.24 -4.53
N CYS A 47 -9.85 -0.46 -3.67
CA CYS A 47 -9.36 -1.45 -2.71
C CYS A 47 -10.19 -2.74 -2.83
N ALA A 48 -10.43 -3.19 -4.06
CA ALA A 48 -11.23 -4.38 -4.33
C ALA A 48 -10.66 -5.59 -3.56
N VAL A 49 -11.53 -6.36 -2.93
CA VAL A 49 -11.12 -7.63 -2.30
C VAL A 49 -11.01 -8.68 -3.40
N VAL A 50 -9.89 -9.36 -3.44
CA VAL A 50 -9.64 -10.50 -4.30
C VAL A 50 -9.52 -11.75 -3.44
N ASN A 51 -9.99 -12.86 -3.99
CA ASN A 51 -9.82 -14.19 -3.41
C ASN A 51 -8.94 -14.96 -4.37
N GLU A 52 -7.66 -15.08 -4.03
CA GLU A 52 -6.77 -15.97 -4.74
C GLU A 52 -7.11 -17.39 -4.29
N ARG A 53 -7.81 -18.15 -5.14
CA ARG A 53 -8.00 -19.60 -4.94
C ARG A 53 -6.62 -20.18 -4.70
N SER A 54 -6.44 -20.76 -3.51
CA SER A 54 -5.21 -21.40 -3.03
C SER A 54 -4.24 -21.71 -4.17
N PHE A 55 -3.19 -20.90 -4.32
CA PHE A 55 -2.01 -21.34 -5.04
C PHE A 55 -1.63 -22.68 -4.39
N GLU A 56 -1.83 -23.76 -5.13
CA GLU A 56 -1.41 -25.09 -4.74
C GLU A 56 0.02 -24.95 -4.24
N LYS A 57 0.21 -25.22 -2.94
CA LYS A 57 1.49 -25.16 -2.27
C LYS A 57 2.33 -26.34 -2.76
N ARG A 58 2.73 -26.33 -4.04
CA ARG A 58 3.83 -27.16 -4.54
C ARG A 58 5.13 -26.53 -4.03
N GLN A 59 5.33 -26.62 -2.72
CA GLN A 59 6.66 -26.59 -2.14
C GLN A 59 7.35 -27.90 -2.54
N THR A 60 7.88 -27.94 -3.76
CA THR A 60 9.18 -28.58 -3.92
C THR A 60 10.16 -27.64 -3.24
N LEU A 61 10.67 -28.05 -2.08
CA LEU A 61 11.87 -27.47 -1.45
C LEU A 61 13.08 -27.78 -2.33
N THR A 62 13.11 -27.24 -3.54
CA THR A 62 14.33 -26.96 -4.25
C THR A 62 14.74 -25.57 -3.79
N GLN A 63 15.91 -25.44 -3.16
CA GLN A 63 16.49 -24.13 -2.90
C GLN A 63 16.38 -23.31 -4.19
N PRO A 64 15.68 -22.16 -4.20
CA PRO A 64 15.76 -21.29 -5.34
C PRO A 64 17.19 -20.77 -5.35
N ASN A 65 17.88 -20.90 -6.49
CA ASN A 65 18.90 -19.92 -6.87
C ASN A 65 18.37 -18.56 -6.41
N SER A 66 19.04 -17.89 -5.45
CA SER A 66 18.48 -16.82 -4.63
C SER A 66 17.73 -15.76 -5.46
N THR A 67 16.44 -15.97 -5.72
CA THR A 67 15.64 -15.05 -6.51
C THR A 67 15.45 -13.82 -5.65
N GLN A 68 15.99 -12.68 -6.09
CA GLN A 68 15.95 -11.43 -5.33
C GLN A 68 14.49 -11.09 -4.97
N MET A 69 14.14 -11.23 -3.68
CA MET A 69 12.78 -10.99 -3.17
C MET A 69 12.51 -9.51 -2.94
N PHE A 70 13.56 -8.69 -2.84
CA PHE A 70 13.45 -7.24 -2.78
C PHE A 70 13.84 -6.63 -4.13
N GLN A 71 12.85 -6.46 -4.99
CA GLN A 71 13.00 -6.12 -6.41
C GLN A 71 12.91 -4.60 -6.61
N ILE A 72 13.90 -4.03 -7.28
CA ILE A 72 14.01 -2.59 -7.44
C ILE A 72 13.89 -2.23 -8.92
N THR A 73 12.87 -1.44 -9.24
CA THR A 73 12.76 -0.73 -10.51
C THR A 73 13.44 0.61 -10.35
N PHE A 74 14.61 0.76 -10.98
CA PHE A 74 15.45 1.95 -10.85
C PHE A 74 15.31 2.88 -12.06
N THR A 75 15.07 4.16 -11.78
CA THR A 75 15.09 5.24 -12.78
C THR A 75 16.20 6.23 -12.44
N CYS A 76 17.10 6.50 -13.39
CA CYS A 76 18.10 7.56 -13.25
C CYS A 76 17.71 8.78 -14.08
N GLY A 77 17.56 9.93 -13.45
CA GLY A 77 17.20 11.19 -14.10
C GLY A 77 18.34 12.21 -14.21
N ILE A 78 19.60 11.78 -14.01
CA ILE A 78 20.78 12.62 -14.21
C ILE A 78 21.61 12.16 -15.42
N SER A 79 22.45 13.04 -15.96
CA SER A 79 23.29 12.74 -17.13
C SER A 79 24.51 11.86 -16.81
N ASN A 80 24.98 11.84 -15.56
CA ASN A 80 26.18 11.09 -15.16
C ASN A 80 25.90 9.58 -15.07
N LYS A 81 26.12 8.87 -16.18
CA LYS A 81 25.90 7.42 -16.29
C LYS A 81 26.71 6.59 -15.30
N SER A 82 27.97 6.95 -15.02
CA SER A 82 28.83 6.21 -14.08
C SER A 82 28.26 6.28 -12.66
N LEU A 83 27.78 7.46 -12.25
CA LEU A 83 27.10 7.62 -10.97
C LEU A 83 25.77 6.85 -10.93
N CYS A 84 24.95 6.92 -11.99
CA CYS A 84 23.73 6.11 -12.10
C CYS A 84 24.01 4.60 -11.90
N THR A 85 25.05 4.07 -12.54
CA THR A 85 25.44 2.66 -12.40
C THR A 85 25.84 2.32 -10.97
N LYS A 86 26.63 3.18 -10.31
CA LYS A 86 27.01 2.97 -8.90
C LYS A 86 25.79 2.95 -7.98
N VAL A 87 24.87 3.88 -8.17
CA VAL A 87 23.64 3.97 -7.36
C VAL A 87 22.73 2.77 -7.62
N ASN A 88 22.54 2.34 -8.87
CA ASN A 88 21.77 1.14 -9.20
C ASN A 88 22.37 -0.12 -8.56
N ASN A 89 23.70 -0.25 -8.58
CA ASN A 89 24.39 -1.37 -7.95
C ASN A 89 24.23 -1.34 -6.42
N ALA A 90 24.28 -0.16 -5.81
CA ALA A 90 24.02 0.00 -4.38
C ALA A 90 22.58 -0.42 -4.01
N PHE A 91 21.59 -0.02 -4.80
CA PHE A 91 20.21 -0.48 -4.64
C PHE A 91 20.10 -2.00 -4.76
N THR A 92 20.68 -2.58 -5.80
CA THR A 92 20.68 -4.02 -6.03
C THR A 92 21.30 -4.76 -4.85
N MET A 93 22.43 -4.28 -4.34
CA MET A 93 23.09 -4.84 -3.17
C MET A 93 22.24 -4.75 -1.91
N ALA A 94 21.61 -3.60 -1.65
CA ALA A 94 20.67 -3.46 -0.54
C ALA A 94 19.50 -4.46 -0.64
N GLY A 95 18.94 -4.64 -1.84
CA GLY A 95 17.89 -5.62 -2.08
C GLY A 95 18.34 -7.06 -1.80
N MET A 96 19.57 -7.42 -2.17
CA MET A 96 20.16 -8.73 -1.84
C MET A 96 20.35 -8.91 -0.33
N ILE A 97 20.88 -7.90 0.37
CA ILE A 97 21.07 -7.95 1.83
C ILE A 97 19.72 -8.14 2.54
N ILE A 98 18.70 -7.37 2.16
CA ILE A 98 17.36 -7.49 2.76
C ILE A 98 16.77 -8.87 2.47
N THR A 99 16.89 -9.37 1.23
CA THR A 99 16.43 -10.71 0.85
C THR A 99 17.10 -11.81 1.67
N ALA A 100 18.40 -11.68 1.94
CA ALA A 100 19.15 -12.65 2.75
C ALA A 100 18.83 -12.56 4.25
N THR A 101 18.38 -11.39 4.72
CA THR A 101 18.13 -11.13 6.15
C THR A 101 16.70 -11.48 6.56
N LEU A 102 15.72 -11.21 5.69
CA LEU A 102 14.30 -11.36 6.01
C LEU A 102 13.70 -12.61 5.37
N LYS A 103 12.90 -13.33 6.14
CA LYS A 103 12.05 -14.41 5.61
C LYS A 103 10.82 -13.83 4.92
N LEU A 104 10.97 -13.41 3.67
CA LEU A 104 9.89 -12.88 2.85
C LEU A 104 9.08 -14.04 2.24
N THR A 105 7.75 -13.92 2.27
CA THR A 105 6.83 -14.89 1.67
C THR A 105 6.38 -14.47 0.27
N SER A 106 6.52 -13.18 -0.06
CA SER A 106 6.25 -12.62 -1.38
C SER A 106 7.25 -11.51 -1.71
N PRO A 107 7.57 -11.29 -3.00
CA PRO A 107 8.49 -10.23 -3.40
C PRO A 107 7.98 -8.84 -2.98
N ILE A 108 8.88 -8.00 -2.49
CA ILE A 108 8.67 -6.57 -2.26
C ILE A 108 9.23 -5.81 -3.47
N THR A 109 8.40 -4.98 -4.07
CA THR A 109 8.68 -4.21 -5.28
C THR A 109 8.86 -2.73 -4.92
N VAL A 110 9.95 -2.14 -5.39
CA VAL A 110 10.33 -0.75 -5.09
C VAL A 110 10.46 0.04 -6.38
N ASN A 111 9.79 1.19 -6.45
CA ASN A 111 10.03 2.19 -7.48
C ASN A 111 11.00 3.24 -6.95
N ALA A 112 12.25 3.22 -7.41
CA ALA A 112 13.31 4.11 -6.94
C ALA A 112 13.78 5.05 -8.06
N THR A 113 13.76 6.35 -7.79
CA THR A 113 14.19 7.38 -8.74
C THR A 113 15.35 8.18 -8.17
N PHE A 114 16.43 8.31 -8.93
CA PHE A 114 17.61 9.11 -8.58
C PHE A 114 17.69 10.34 -9.48
N ILE A 115 17.50 11.52 -8.89
CA ILE A 115 17.38 12.81 -9.60
C ILE A 115 18.10 13.91 -8.82
N ASN A 116 18.39 15.02 -9.48
CA ASN A 116 18.88 16.22 -8.82
C ASN A 116 17.70 17.02 -8.24
N PHE A 117 17.54 17.05 -6.92
CA PHE A 117 16.38 17.69 -6.29
C PHE A 117 16.35 19.20 -6.53
N CYS A 118 17.52 19.85 -6.55
CA CYS A 118 17.63 21.28 -6.81
C CYS A 118 17.10 21.63 -8.21
N ASN A 119 17.57 20.90 -9.23
CA ASN A 119 17.19 21.16 -10.61
C ASN A 119 15.77 20.68 -10.94
N SER A 120 15.33 19.54 -10.38
CA SER A 120 14.04 18.93 -10.70
C SER A 120 12.88 19.44 -9.86
N MET A 121 13.14 19.94 -8.65
CA MET A 121 12.09 20.30 -7.68
C MET A 121 12.34 21.65 -6.99
N GLY A 122 13.45 22.33 -7.27
CA GLY A 122 13.82 23.57 -6.59
C GLY A 122 14.33 23.38 -5.16
N ASP A 123 14.56 22.13 -4.74
CA ASP A 123 15.03 21.81 -3.38
C ASP A 123 16.56 21.65 -3.38
N CYS A 124 17.25 22.74 -3.07
CA CYS A 124 18.71 22.83 -3.08
C CYS A 124 19.36 22.61 -1.71
N GLY A 125 18.65 21.96 -0.76
CA GLY A 125 19.26 21.47 0.48
C GLY A 125 19.49 22.54 1.56
N THR A 126 18.66 23.59 1.59
CA THR A 126 18.63 24.49 2.77
C THR A 126 18.04 23.81 4.01
N ASN A 127 17.32 22.70 3.81
CA ASN A 127 16.86 21.79 4.84
C ASN A 127 17.58 20.44 4.66
N THR A 128 17.96 19.81 5.77
CA THR A 128 18.73 18.56 5.86
C THR A 128 18.32 17.50 4.85
N GLY A 129 19.31 16.85 4.21
CA GLY A 129 19.16 15.88 3.11
C GLY A 129 17.88 15.05 3.14
N PHE A 130 17.04 15.26 2.11
CA PHE A 130 15.77 14.57 1.97
C PHE A 130 15.97 13.18 1.37
N LEU A 131 15.69 12.15 2.17
CA LEU A 131 15.24 10.86 1.65
C LEU A 131 13.72 10.91 1.59
N THR A 132 13.16 10.90 0.39
CA THR A 132 11.70 10.86 0.21
C THR A 132 11.29 9.42 -0.04
N LEU A 133 11.00 8.71 1.06
CA LEU A 133 10.61 7.30 1.07
C LEU A 133 9.20 7.17 1.65
N ALA A 134 8.33 6.45 0.95
CA ALA A 134 6.98 6.18 1.44
C ALA A 134 6.51 4.78 1.01
N PRO A 135 5.58 4.17 1.77
CA PRO A 135 4.81 3.05 1.24
C PRO A 135 4.05 3.53 0.00
N ALA A 136 4.14 2.82 -1.11
CA ALA A 136 3.39 3.19 -2.31
C ALA A 136 1.87 3.10 -2.06
N ARG A 137 1.45 2.12 -1.26
CA ARG A 137 0.06 1.91 -0.86
C ARG A 137 -0.05 1.44 0.59
N THR A 138 -1.09 1.89 1.29
CA THR A 138 -1.54 1.31 2.56
C THR A 138 -2.93 0.72 2.43
N MET A 139 -3.16 -0.38 3.12
CA MET A 139 -4.40 -1.16 3.08
C MET A 139 -5.01 -1.28 4.47
N PRO A 140 -6.34 -1.24 4.60
CA PRO A 140 -6.99 -1.48 5.87
C PRO A 140 -6.88 -2.96 6.26
N MET A 141 -6.59 -3.21 7.53
CA MET A 141 -6.69 -4.53 8.14
C MET A 141 -7.32 -4.39 9.53
N VAL A 142 -8.10 -5.38 9.92
CA VAL A 142 -8.64 -5.48 11.28
C VAL A 142 -7.62 -6.23 12.13
N ASP A 143 -7.19 -5.61 13.23
CA ASP A 143 -6.24 -6.18 14.17
C ASP A 143 -6.95 -7.06 15.21
N LEU A 144 -6.18 -7.71 16.09
CA LEU A 144 -6.70 -8.62 17.12
C LEU A 144 -7.64 -7.94 18.13
N ASP A 145 -7.53 -6.62 18.30
CA ASP A 145 -8.42 -5.82 19.14
C ASP A 145 -9.71 -5.37 18.42
N GLY A 146 -9.95 -5.88 17.22
CA GLY A 146 -11.11 -5.54 16.40
C GLY A 146 -11.05 -4.15 15.75
N LYS A 147 -9.96 -3.40 15.92
CA LYS A 147 -9.81 -2.08 15.31
C LYS A 147 -9.18 -2.17 13.92
N GLN A 148 -9.71 -1.39 12.99
CA GLN A 148 -9.14 -1.25 11.66
C GLN A 148 -7.94 -0.29 11.69
N ARG A 149 -6.81 -0.72 11.13
CA ARG A 149 -5.59 0.08 10.96
C ARG A 149 -5.08 -0.03 9.51
N PHE A 150 -4.31 0.97 9.09
CA PHE A 150 -3.70 0.98 7.76
C PHE A 150 -2.26 0.48 7.83
N TYR A 151 -1.99 -0.61 7.11
CA TYR A 151 -0.66 -1.19 7.02
C TYR A 151 -0.07 -1.00 5.62
N PRO A 152 1.26 -0.81 5.49
CA PRO A 152 1.93 -0.82 4.21
C PRO A 152 1.64 -2.11 3.44
N GLN A 153 1.36 -1.99 2.14
CA GLN A 153 1.16 -3.15 1.28
C GLN A 153 2.32 -4.14 1.39
N ALA A 154 3.57 -3.65 1.45
CA ALA A 154 4.77 -4.47 1.61
C ALA A 154 4.65 -5.49 2.75
N LEU A 155 4.05 -5.08 3.87
CA LEU A 155 3.81 -5.90 5.06
C LEU A 155 2.59 -6.80 4.88
N VAL A 156 1.48 -6.26 4.37
CA VAL A 156 0.23 -7.03 4.19
C VAL A 156 0.45 -8.29 3.35
N LYS A 157 1.25 -8.19 2.29
CA LYS A 157 1.59 -9.34 1.44
C LYS A 157 2.36 -10.44 2.16
N GLN A 158 3.06 -10.12 3.26
CA GLN A 158 3.85 -11.12 3.98
C GLN A 158 2.98 -12.07 4.81
N PHE A 159 1.76 -11.67 5.16
CA PHE A 159 0.83 -12.52 5.92
C PHE A 159 0.28 -13.71 5.11
N GLY A 160 0.30 -13.63 3.77
CA GLY A 160 -0.11 -14.74 2.91
C GLY A 160 -1.59 -15.13 3.03
N TYR A 161 -2.48 -14.17 3.33
CA TYR A 161 -3.92 -14.40 3.32
C TYR A 161 -4.40 -14.72 1.90
N SER A 162 -5.28 -15.70 1.73
CA SER A 162 -5.91 -16.02 0.44
C SER A 162 -6.91 -14.96 -0.02
N THR A 163 -7.54 -14.28 0.95
CA THR A 163 -8.47 -13.18 0.71
C THR A 163 -7.80 -11.89 1.16
N HIS A 164 -7.54 -10.99 0.23
CA HIS A 164 -6.86 -9.72 0.51
C HIS A 164 -7.31 -8.63 -0.46
N HIS A 165 -6.97 -7.38 -0.17
CA HIS A 165 -7.19 -6.29 -1.12
C HIS A 165 -6.23 -6.40 -2.32
N THR A 166 -6.65 -5.94 -3.49
CA THR A 166 -5.81 -5.91 -4.69
C THR A 166 -4.56 -5.05 -4.47
N TYR A 167 -3.40 -5.65 -4.67
CA TYR A 167 -2.11 -4.97 -4.57
C TYR A 167 -1.88 -4.00 -5.74
N GLY A 168 -1.24 -2.88 -5.45
CA GLY A 168 -0.68 -1.98 -6.45
C GLY A 168 0.63 -2.52 -7.03
N PRO A 169 1.14 -1.91 -8.10
CA PRO A 169 2.31 -2.40 -8.84
C PRO A 169 3.63 -2.26 -8.07
N PHE A 170 3.68 -1.34 -7.10
CA PHE A 170 4.83 -1.11 -6.23
C PHE A 170 4.38 -1.15 -4.77
N ASP A 171 5.27 -1.56 -3.89
CA ASP A 171 5.05 -1.56 -2.44
C ASP A 171 5.66 -0.32 -1.77
N ILE A 172 6.76 0.16 -2.34
CA ILE A 172 7.54 1.30 -1.84
C ILE A 172 7.85 2.22 -3.02
N THR A 173 7.73 3.52 -2.80
CA THR A 173 8.22 4.54 -3.74
C THR A 173 9.28 5.37 -3.03
N ALA A 174 10.39 5.62 -3.72
CA ALA A 174 11.52 6.34 -3.15
C ALA A 174 12.13 7.30 -4.17
N LEU A 175 12.46 8.52 -3.75
CA LEU A 175 13.35 9.40 -4.50
C LEU A 175 14.61 9.71 -3.70
N PHE A 176 15.72 9.75 -4.42
CA PHE A 176 17.05 9.97 -3.89
C PHE A 176 17.69 11.15 -4.61
N ASN A 177 18.25 12.07 -3.82
CA ASN A 177 18.94 13.23 -4.34
C ASN A 177 20.32 12.84 -4.88
N SER A 178 20.70 13.41 -6.03
CA SER A 178 22.00 13.23 -6.68
C SER A 178 23.06 14.23 -6.23
#